data_AF-A0A2G8LFJ0-F1
#
_entry.id   AF-A0A2G8LFJ0-F1
#
_cell.length_a   1.000
_cell.length_b   1.000
_cell.length_c   1.000
_cell.angle_alpha   90.00
_cell.angle_beta   90.00
_cell.angle_gamma   90.00
#
_symmetry.space_group_name_H-M   'P 1'
#
loop_
_entity.id
_entity.type
_entity.pdbx_description
1 polymer ?
#
loop_
_entity_poly.entity_id
_entity_poly.type
_entity_poly.pdbx_seq_one_letter_code
_entity_poly.pdbx_strand_id
1 'polypeptide(L)'
;MGKHSHRAFKSLKQTAFRIHTHGQLYSHAAATLKIPNVDTLQPNVRKYVQEKMSLCQPDNIHICDGSEAENDMLLSLLEKEGMIKKLKKHENCWLAVTDPRDVARVEKKTIISTQFKRDTIPTMKEGVECLTGQWMSPDQLQGAFQERFPGCMKVGFQSNCLGEDYIFRHKVGMV
;
A
#
# COMPACT_ATOMS: atom_id res chain seq x y z
N MET A 1 -8.24 -43.22 -26.76
CA MET A 1 -7.75 -43.57 -25.41
C MET A 1 -6.41 -42.88 -25.19
N GLY A 2 -6.41 -41.73 -24.50
CA GLY A 2 -5.20 -41.02 -24.09
C GLY A 2 -5.52 -40.26 -22.81
N LYS A 3 -5.06 -40.77 -21.67
CA LYS A 3 -5.49 -40.33 -20.33
C LYS A 3 -4.83 -38.99 -20.00
N HIS A 4 -5.64 -37.94 -19.90
CA HIS A 4 -5.24 -36.66 -19.33
C HIS A 4 -4.99 -36.83 -17.82
N SER A 5 -3.74 -36.63 -17.40
CA SER A 5 -3.36 -36.60 -16.00
C SER A 5 -3.73 -35.24 -15.41
N HIS A 6 -4.86 -35.17 -14.71
CA HIS A 6 -5.23 -34.03 -13.89
C HIS A 6 -4.36 -34.01 -12.63
N ARG A 7 -3.40 -33.08 -12.60
CA ARG A 7 -2.66 -32.77 -11.37
C ARG A 7 -3.50 -31.81 -10.54
N ALA A 8 -4.08 -32.34 -9.47
CA ALA A 8 -4.89 -31.60 -8.51
C ALA A 8 -4.13 -30.38 -7.98
N PHE A 9 -4.69 -29.18 -8.22
CA PHE A 9 -4.28 -27.95 -7.57
C PHE A 9 -4.75 -28.03 -6.12
N LYS A 10 -3.85 -28.40 -5.20
CA LYS A 10 -4.15 -28.42 -3.77
C LYS A 10 -4.46 -26.99 -3.33
N SER A 11 -5.70 -26.80 -2.90
CA SER A 11 -6.21 -25.65 -2.14
C SER A 11 -5.21 -25.23 -1.06
N LEU A 12 -4.54 -24.10 -1.28
CA LEU A 12 -3.84 -23.38 -0.23
C LEU A 12 -4.91 -22.61 0.55
N LYS A 13 -5.31 -23.21 1.67
CA LYS A 13 -6.16 -22.57 2.67
C LYS A 13 -5.53 -21.25 3.08
N GLN A 14 -6.34 -20.20 3.19
CA GLN A 14 -5.99 -18.89 3.74
C GLN A 14 -5.16 -19.07 5.01
N THR A 15 -3.86 -18.79 4.92
CA THR A 15 -3.02 -18.62 6.10
C THR A 15 -3.40 -17.29 6.72
N ALA A 16 -4.16 -17.37 7.81
CA ALA A 16 -4.48 -16.23 8.66
C ALA A 16 -3.18 -15.47 9.01
N PHE A 17 -3.16 -14.17 8.72
CA PHE A 17 -2.09 -13.25 9.08
C PHE A 17 -2.09 -13.07 10.61
N ARG A 18 -1.47 -14.02 11.32
CA ARG A 18 -1.25 -13.94 12.76
C ARG A 18 0.12 -13.31 12.97
N ILE A 19 0.17 -11.98 12.93
CA ILE A 19 1.34 -11.25 13.43
C ILE A 19 1.35 -11.47 14.94
N HIS A 20 2.32 -12.24 15.43
CA HIS A 20 2.55 -12.36 16.85
C HIS A 20 2.93 -10.98 17.39
N THR A 21 2.17 -10.49 18.36
CA THR A 21 2.49 -9.30 19.13
C THR A 21 3.84 -9.49 19.82
N HIS A 22 4.89 -8.90 19.24
CA HIS A 22 6.17 -8.73 19.91
C HIS A 22 6.44 -7.24 20.04
N GLY A 23 5.87 -6.67 21.11
CA GLY A 23 6.19 -5.34 21.64
C GLY A 23 7.58 -5.24 22.27
N GLN A 24 8.52 -6.09 21.90
CA GLN A 24 9.92 -6.03 22.28
C GLN A 24 10.69 -6.69 21.15
N LEU A 25 11.57 -5.96 20.47
CA LEU A 25 12.83 -6.41 19.83
C LEU A 25 13.32 -5.34 18.83
N TYR A 26 13.54 -4.11 19.33
CA TYR A 26 14.46 -3.14 18.70
C TYR A 26 15.59 -2.87 19.69
N SER A 27 16.36 -3.90 20.00
CA SER A 27 17.54 -3.80 20.86
C SER A 27 18.58 -4.85 20.45
N HIS A 28 19.19 -4.64 19.29
CA HIS A 28 20.52 -5.21 19.00
C HIS A 28 21.41 -4.06 18.52
N ALA A 29 22.64 -4.05 19.03
CA ALA A 29 23.46 -2.88 19.25
C ALA A 29 24.16 -2.32 18.00
N ALA A 30 24.52 -1.03 18.12
CA ALA A 30 25.61 -0.31 17.44
C ALA A 30 25.37 0.25 16.02
N ALA A 31 24.41 1.17 15.90
CA ALA A 31 24.63 2.48 15.31
C ALA A 31 23.56 3.43 15.88
N THR A 32 23.96 4.56 16.48
CA THR A 32 23.03 5.60 16.90
C THR A 32 22.46 6.28 15.65
N LEU A 33 21.55 5.60 14.96
CA LEU A 33 20.70 6.20 13.94
C LEU A 33 19.70 7.06 14.70
N LYS A 34 19.80 8.38 14.52
CA LYS A 34 18.79 9.33 15.01
C LYS A 34 17.51 9.04 14.24
N ILE A 35 16.68 8.14 14.75
CA ILE A 35 15.31 7.96 14.25
C ILE A 35 14.68 9.36 14.34
N PRO A 36 14.27 10.00 13.23
CA PRO A 36 13.68 11.32 13.30
C PRO A 36 12.45 11.18 14.18
N ASN A 37 12.39 11.88 15.31
CA ASN A 37 11.14 12.00 16.04
C ASN A 37 10.19 12.81 15.14
N VAL A 38 8.89 12.51 15.17
CA VAL A 38 7.84 13.34 14.54
C VAL A 38 8.02 14.82 14.92
N ASP A 39 8.56 15.08 16.12
CA ASP A 39 8.89 16.41 16.63
C ASP A 39 10.07 17.13 15.96
N THR A 40 10.86 16.43 15.15
CA THR A 40 11.94 17.03 14.35
C THR A 40 11.52 17.39 12.93
N LEU A 41 10.31 16.98 12.52
CA LEU A 41 9.81 17.26 11.18
C LEU A 41 9.34 18.72 11.05
N GLN A 42 9.42 19.23 9.81
CA GLN A 42 8.85 20.53 9.44
C GLN A 42 7.36 20.59 9.81
N PRO A 43 6.83 21.76 10.22
CA PRO A 43 5.46 21.87 10.73
C PRO A 43 4.37 21.31 9.81
N ASN A 44 4.47 21.58 8.51
CA ASN A 44 3.48 21.10 7.52
C ASN A 44 3.51 19.58 7.38
N VAL A 45 4.70 18.97 7.37
CA VAL A 45 4.88 17.51 7.30
C VAL A 45 4.37 16.87 8.59
N ARG A 46 4.69 17.44 9.75
CA ARG A 46 4.20 16.96 11.04
C ARG A 46 2.67 16.92 11.09
N LYS A 47 2.03 18.03 10.70
CA LYS A 47 0.57 18.12 10.66
C LYS A 47 -0.03 17.04 9.76
N TYR A 48 0.53 16.87 8.57
CA TYR A 48 0.10 15.81 7.64
C TYR A 48 0.24 14.41 8.26
N VAL A 49 1.39 14.10 8.86
CA VAL A 49 1.62 12.80 9.51
C VAL A 49 0.61 12.58 10.64
N GLN A 50 0.38 13.56 11.51
CA GLN A 50 -0.59 13.48 12.61
C GLN A 50 -2.04 13.27 12.13
N GLU A 51 -2.44 13.95 11.05
CA GLU A 51 -3.75 13.75 10.42
C GLU A 51 -3.90 12.31 9.91
N LYS A 52 -2.87 11.75 9.27
CA LYS A 52 -2.89 10.37 8.77
C LYS A 52 -2.80 9.33 9.88
N MET A 53 -2.05 9.60 10.95
CA MET A 53 -2.01 8.73 12.13
C MET A 53 -3.39 8.57 12.76
N SER A 54 -4.10 9.70 12.94
CA SER A 54 -5.43 9.71 13.55
C SER A 54 -6.45 8.92 12.73
N LEU A 55 -6.32 8.97 11.40
CA LEU A 55 -7.17 8.28 10.45
C LEU A 55 -6.85 6.78 10.34
N CYS A 56 -5.60 6.44 9.98
CA CYS A 56 -5.20 5.08 9.65
C CYS A 56 -4.96 4.21 10.90
N GLN A 57 -4.70 4.83 12.06
CA GLN A 57 -4.48 4.19 13.36
C GLN A 57 -3.39 3.10 13.34
N PRO A 58 -2.15 3.44 12.94
CA PRO A 58 -1.03 2.50 12.95
C PRO A 58 -0.52 2.24 14.38
N ASP A 59 0.06 1.07 14.63
CA ASP A 59 0.65 0.72 15.93
C ASP A 59 2.02 1.36 16.16
N ASN A 60 2.84 1.50 15.12
CA ASN A 60 4.17 2.10 15.17
C ASN A 60 4.39 3.02 13.97
N ILE A 61 5.29 4.00 14.13
CA ILE A 61 5.68 4.94 13.07
C ILE A 61 7.18 4.83 12.87
N HIS A 62 7.57 4.55 11.64
CA HIS A 62 8.95 4.55 11.20
C HIS A 62 9.15 5.69 10.19
N ILE A 63 10.06 6.62 10.48
CA ILE A 63 10.42 7.69 9.56
C ILE A 63 11.69 7.26 8.83
N CYS A 64 11.58 7.09 7.51
CA CYS A 64 12.69 6.58 6.71
C CYS A 64 13.84 7.59 6.60
N ASP A 65 15.05 7.17 6.93
CA ASP A 65 16.26 7.98 6.76
C ASP A 65 16.97 7.73 5.42
N GLY A 66 16.67 6.62 4.74
CA GLY A 66 17.28 6.23 3.47
C GLY A 66 18.72 5.71 3.58
N SER A 67 19.17 5.37 4.79
CA SER A 67 20.50 4.81 5.03
C SER A 67 20.60 3.36 4.54
N GLU A 68 21.83 2.90 4.26
CA GLU A 68 22.08 1.50 3.90
C GLU A 68 21.71 0.55 5.04
N ALA A 69 21.98 0.95 6.29
CA ALA A 69 21.61 0.19 7.48
C ALA A 69 20.08 0.02 7.61
N GLU A 70 19.30 1.07 7.31
CA GLU A 70 17.84 0.98 7.25
C GLU A 70 17.39 0.00 6.17
N ASN A 71 17.96 0.10 4.97
CA ASN A 71 17.63 -0.79 3.87
C ASN A 71 17.90 -2.26 4.22
N ASP A 72 19.06 -2.57 4.80
CA ASP A 72 19.42 -3.94 5.20
C ASP A 72 18.50 -4.47 6.30
N MET A 73 18.10 -3.62 7.24
CA MET A 73 17.14 -3.95 8.29
C MET A 73 15.76 -4.29 7.70
N LEU A 74 15.26 -3.49 6.77
CA LEU A 74 13.97 -3.72 6.10
C LEU A 74 13.99 -4.98 5.23
N LEU A 75 15.07 -5.22 4.46
CA LEU A 75 15.22 -6.42 3.64
C LEU A 75 15.25 -7.68 4.50
N SER A 76 15.95 -7.64 5.63
CA SER A 76 16.00 -8.74 6.60
C SER A 76 14.63 -9.02 7.22
N LEU A 77 13.86 -7.97 7.52
CA LEU A 77 12.49 -8.10 8.04
C LEU A 77 11.56 -8.75 7.01
N LEU A 78 11.58 -8.26 5.77
CA LEU A 78 10.73 -8.79 4.69
C LEU A 78 11.08 -10.24 4.33
N GLU A 79 12.36 -10.62 4.38
CA GLU A 79 12.80 -12.00 4.17
C GLU A 79 12.32 -12.91 5.32
N LYS A 80 12.42 -12.43 6.57
CA LYS A 80 11.94 -13.15 7.76
C LYS A 80 10.42 -13.37 7.72
N GLU A 81 9.66 -12.41 7.22
CA GLU A 81 8.20 -12.52 7.04
C GLU A 81 7.82 -13.34 5.79
N GLY A 82 8.78 -13.69 4.93
CA GLY A 82 8.55 -14.47 3.72
C GLY A 82 7.93 -13.68 2.57
N MET A 83 7.92 -12.35 2.65
CA MET A 83 7.42 -11.46 1.59
C MET A 83 8.38 -11.40 0.40
N ILE A 84 9.68 -11.47 0.67
CA ILE A 84 10.74 -11.48 -0.34
C ILE A 84 11.69 -12.65 -0.14
N LYS A 85 12.44 -12.99 -1.19
CA LYS A 85 13.45 -14.05 -1.17
C LYS A 85 14.76 -13.56 -1.74
N LYS A 86 15.86 -13.76 -1.01
CA LYS A 86 17.20 -13.43 -1.51
C LYS A 86 17.63 -14.36 -2.66
N LEU A 87 18.12 -13.76 -3.75
CA LEU A 87 18.59 -14.49 -4.92
C LEU A 87 20.10 -14.76 -4.80
N LYS A 88 20.46 -15.98 -4.37
CA LYS A 88 21.87 -16.38 -4.13
C LYS A 88 22.81 -16.28 -5.34
N LYS A 89 22.26 -16.23 -6.56
CA LYS A 89 23.06 -16.15 -7.79
C LYS A 89 23.60 -14.74 -8.07
N HIS A 90 23.01 -13.73 -7.47
CA HIS A 90 23.32 -12.32 -7.74
C HIS A 90 23.54 -11.56 -6.44
N GLU A 91 24.38 -10.54 -6.47
CA GLU A 91 24.64 -9.70 -5.31
C GLU A 91 23.48 -8.72 -5.09
N ASN A 92 23.07 -8.57 -3.82
CA ASN A 92 21.97 -7.70 -3.39
C ASN A 92 20.68 -7.79 -4.24
N CYS A 93 20.32 -8.99 -4.68
CA CYS A 93 19.13 -9.22 -5.50
C CYS A 93 18.05 -9.96 -4.71
N TRP A 94 16.80 -9.53 -4.91
CA TRP A 94 15.63 -10.00 -4.16
C TRP A 94 14.46 -10.29 -5.10
N LEU A 95 13.67 -11.31 -4.77
CA LEU A 95 12.48 -11.71 -5.50
C LEU A 95 11.25 -11.50 -4.61
N ALA A 96 10.30 -10.70 -5.09
CA ALA A 96 8.96 -10.60 -4.54
C ALA A 96 7.97 -11.26 -5.50
N VAL A 97 7.04 -12.06 -4.97
CA VAL A 97 5.96 -12.67 -5.74
C VAL A 97 4.64 -12.11 -5.21
N THR A 98 3.97 -11.30 -6.03
CA THR A 98 2.71 -10.64 -5.63
C THR A 98 1.50 -11.54 -5.86
N ASP A 99 0.36 -11.15 -5.29
CA ASP A 99 -0.93 -11.80 -5.57
C ASP A 99 -1.27 -11.61 -7.06
N PRO A 100 -1.76 -12.64 -7.78
CA PRO A 100 -2.15 -12.52 -9.19
C PRO A 100 -3.20 -11.43 -9.46
N ARG A 101 -3.94 -10.99 -8.45
CA ARG A 101 -4.91 -9.89 -8.54
C ARG A 101 -4.24 -8.50 -8.50
N ASP A 102 -2.99 -8.42 -8.06
CA ASP A 102 -2.21 -7.19 -7.91
C ASP A 102 -0.87 -7.30 -8.68
N VAL A 103 -1.00 -7.36 -10.01
CA VAL A 103 0.14 -7.51 -10.95
C VAL A 103 0.28 -6.34 -11.92
N ALA A 104 -0.77 -5.55 -12.07
CA ALA A 104 -0.84 -4.49 -13.07
C ALA A 104 -1.71 -3.33 -12.58
N ARG A 105 -1.49 -2.16 -13.17
CA ARG A 105 -2.36 -1.01 -12.95
C ARG A 105 -3.77 -1.35 -13.41
N VAL A 106 -4.76 -0.99 -12.61
CA VAL A 106 -6.17 -1.15 -12.97
C VAL A 106 -6.70 0.22 -13.37
N GLU A 107 -6.62 0.56 -14.65
CA GLU A 107 -6.93 1.93 -15.13
C GLU A 107 -8.38 2.36 -14.82
N LYS A 108 -9.32 1.42 -14.77
CA LYS A 108 -10.71 1.69 -14.32
C LYS A 108 -10.79 2.18 -12.88
N LYS A 109 -9.79 1.85 -12.07
CA LYS A 109 -9.69 2.20 -10.65
C LYS A 109 -8.80 3.44 -10.43
N THR A 110 -8.09 3.93 -11.45
CA THR A 110 -7.24 5.13 -11.38
C THR A 110 -8.06 6.37 -11.69
N ILE A 111 -8.35 7.17 -10.67
CA ILE A 111 -9.27 8.31 -10.78
C ILE A 111 -8.56 9.64 -10.51
N ILE A 112 -8.96 10.68 -11.24
CA ILE A 112 -8.59 12.07 -10.95
C ILE A 112 -9.86 12.80 -10.48
N SER A 113 -9.77 13.51 -9.36
CA SER A 113 -10.87 14.31 -8.79
C SER A 113 -10.61 15.79 -8.96
N THR A 114 -11.51 16.47 -9.67
CA THR A 114 -11.55 17.92 -9.87
C THR A 114 -12.98 18.42 -9.68
N GLN A 115 -13.15 19.71 -9.36
CA GLN A 115 -14.49 20.30 -9.20
C GLN A 115 -15.35 20.11 -10.45
N PHE A 116 -14.77 20.34 -11.64
CA PHE A 116 -15.45 20.14 -12.91
C PHE A 116 -14.84 18.99 -13.69
N LYS A 117 -15.70 18.12 -14.23
CA LYS A 117 -15.31 16.97 -15.06
C LYS A 117 -14.47 17.36 -16.28
N ARG A 118 -14.81 18.50 -16.91
CA ARG A 118 -14.12 19.03 -18.11
C ARG A 118 -12.64 19.35 -17.89
N ASP A 119 -12.23 19.58 -16.64
CA ASP A 119 -10.84 19.89 -16.30
C ASP A 119 -9.97 18.61 -16.25
N THR A 120 -10.62 17.45 -16.15
CA THR A 120 -9.96 16.14 -16.08
C THR A 120 -10.09 15.38 -17.40
N ILE A 121 -11.29 15.36 -17.99
CA ILE A 121 -11.56 14.64 -19.24
C ILE A 121 -12.27 15.53 -20.26
N PRO A 122 -12.02 15.33 -21.56
CA PRO A 122 -12.71 16.07 -22.61
C PRO A 122 -14.22 15.76 -22.62
N THR A 123 -15.01 16.71 -23.11
CA THR A 123 -16.44 16.48 -23.38
C THR A 123 -16.57 15.52 -24.55
N MET A 124 -17.11 14.33 -24.28
CA MET A 124 -17.30 13.28 -25.28
C MET A 124 -18.68 13.38 -25.95
N LYS A 125 -18.82 12.79 -27.14
CA LYS A 125 -20.13 12.56 -27.77
C LYS A 125 -20.88 11.45 -27.04
N GLU A 126 -22.20 11.45 -27.10
CA GLU A 126 -23.04 10.42 -26.48
C GLU A 126 -22.62 9.01 -26.94
N GLY A 127 -22.51 8.09 -25.98
CA GLY A 127 -22.16 6.68 -26.22
C GLY A 127 -20.66 6.38 -26.35
N VAL A 128 -19.76 7.37 -26.27
CA VAL A 128 -18.31 7.15 -26.36
C VAL A 128 -17.66 7.16 -24.97
N GLU A 129 -17.07 6.03 -24.58
CA GLU A 129 -16.26 5.95 -23.36
C GLU A 129 -14.96 6.75 -23.48
N CYS A 130 -14.56 7.40 -22.38
CA CYS A 130 -13.32 8.17 -22.34
C CYS A 130 -12.12 7.24 -22.17
N LEU A 131 -11.19 7.28 -23.12
CA LEU A 131 -9.94 6.51 -23.09
C LEU A 131 -8.80 7.25 -22.37
N THR A 132 -8.94 8.56 -22.13
CA THR A 132 -7.85 9.41 -21.61
C THR A 132 -7.82 9.53 -20.09
N GLY A 133 -8.83 8.99 -19.39
CA GLY A 133 -8.86 8.99 -17.93
C GLY A 133 -10.25 8.80 -17.34
N GLN A 134 -10.30 8.68 -16.02
CA GLN A 134 -11.54 8.56 -15.26
C GLN A 134 -11.66 9.74 -14.29
N TRP A 135 -12.87 10.31 -14.21
CA TRP A 135 -13.18 11.42 -13.31
C TRP A 135 -14.21 11.00 -12.27
N MET A 136 -14.03 11.46 -11.03
CA MET A 136 -14.98 11.32 -9.93
C MET A 136 -15.11 12.67 -9.24
N SER A 137 -16.31 12.97 -8.74
CA SER A 137 -16.52 14.22 -8.00
C SER A 137 -15.79 14.19 -6.64
N PRO A 138 -15.41 15.36 -6.10
CA PRO A 138 -14.79 15.45 -4.78
C PRO A 138 -15.60 14.79 -3.67
N ASP A 139 -16.93 14.90 -3.72
CA ASP A 139 -17.83 14.31 -2.72
C ASP A 139 -17.83 12.77 -2.77
N GLN A 140 -17.87 12.21 -3.98
CA GLN A 140 -17.77 10.76 -4.18
C GLN A 140 -16.40 10.22 -3.73
N LEU A 141 -15.32 10.96 -4.03
CA LEU A 141 -13.98 10.59 -3.59
C LEU A 141 -13.89 10.62 -2.06
N GLN A 142 -14.45 11.65 -1.43
CA GLN A 142 -14.45 11.79 0.02
C GLN A 142 -15.26 10.68 0.71
N GLY A 143 -16.39 10.27 0.13
CA GLY A 143 -17.17 9.12 0.60
C GLY A 143 -16.36 7.83 0.56
N ALA A 144 -15.75 7.53 -0.59
CA ALA A 144 -14.92 6.33 -0.74
C ALA A 144 -13.64 6.37 0.13
N PHE A 145 -13.13 7.56 0.43
CA PHE A 145 -12.03 7.75 1.36
C PHE A 145 -12.43 7.40 2.80
N GLN A 146 -13.60 7.87 3.25
CA GLN A 146 -14.11 7.56 4.59
C GLN A 146 -14.49 6.08 4.77
N GLU A 147 -14.82 5.39 3.68
CA GLU A 147 -15.10 3.95 3.75
C GLU A 147 -13.85 3.10 3.98
N ARG A 148 -12.69 3.51 3.43
CA ARG A 148 -11.50 2.65 3.31
C ARG A 148 -10.37 2.94 4.27
N PHE A 149 -10.13 4.23 4.54
CA PHE A 149 -8.95 4.65 5.29
C PHE A 149 -9.07 4.58 6.82
N PRO A 150 -10.26 4.75 7.44
CA PRO A 150 -10.36 4.65 8.90
C PRO A 150 -9.90 3.28 9.44
N GLY A 151 -8.82 3.28 10.22
CA GLY A 151 -8.29 2.08 10.86
C GLY A 151 -7.62 1.06 9.94
N CYS A 152 -7.29 1.42 8.70
CA CYS A 152 -6.73 0.49 7.71
C CYS A 152 -5.34 -0.06 8.05
N MET A 153 -4.64 0.53 9.04
CA MET A 153 -3.31 0.11 9.49
C MET A 153 -3.31 -0.56 10.86
N LYS A 154 -4.49 -0.88 11.43
CA LYS A 154 -4.57 -1.64 12.68
C LYS A 154 -4.07 -3.07 12.48
N VAL A 155 -3.26 -3.56 13.42
CA VAL A 155 -2.90 -4.99 13.48
C VAL A 155 -4.17 -5.86 13.51
N GLY A 156 -4.25 -6.81 12.57
CA GLY A 156 -5.38 -7.74 12.45
C GLY A 156 -6.57 -7.21 11.65
N PHE A 157 -6.44 -6.09 10.93
CA PHE A 157 -7.46 -5.64 9.99
C PHE A 157 -7.66 -6.70 8.89
N GLN A 158 -8.72 -7.49 9.00
CA GLN A 158 -9.24 -8.27 7.89
C GLN A 158 -9.95 -7.31 6.96
N SER A 159 -9.28 -6.96 5.88
CA SER A 159 -9.94 -6.20 4.82
C SER A 159 -11.12 -7.02 4.30
N ASN A 160 -12.34 -6.51 4.49
CA ASN A 160 -13.51 -7.00 3.77
C ASN A 160 -13.40 -6.54 2.30
N CYS A 161 -12.37 -7.02 1.58
CA CYS A 161 -12.08 -6.73 0.17
C CYS A 161 -13.07 -7.43 -0.80
N LEU A 162 -14.35 -7.54 -0.44
CA LEU A 162 -15.40 -8.12 -1.29
C LEU A 162 -16.25 -7.05 -2.01
N GLY A 163 -15.74 -5.81 -2.14
CA GLY A 163 -16.43 -4.73 -2.85
C GLY A 163 -15.48 -3.91 -3.73
N GLU A 164 -15.96 -3.55 -4.93
CA GLU A 164 -15.33 -2.75 -6.00
C GLU A 164 -14.19 -1.79 -5.53
N ASP A 165 -12.94 -2.28 -5.51
CA ASP A 165 -11.82 -1.42 -5.06
C ASP A 165 -11.61 -0.27 -6.07
N TYR A 166 -11.24 0.92 -5.61
CA TYR A 166 -10.68 1.99 -6.47
C TYR A 166 -9.30 2.36 -5.93
N ILE A 167 -8.34 2.67 -6.81
CA ILE A 167 -6.97 3.08 -6.49
C ILE A 167 -6.92 4.61 -6.60
N PHE A 168 -7.03 5.29 -5.47
CA PHE A 168 -7.06 6.75 -5.44
C PHE A 168 -5.65 7.33 -5.45
N ARG A 169 -5.33 8.14 -6.47
CA ARG A 169 -4.19 9.07 -6.41
C ARG A 169 -4.69 10.40 -5.86
N HIS A 170 -4.52 10.61 -4.56
CA HIS A 170 -4.76 11.92 -3.95
C HIS A 170 -3.61 12.85 -4.36
N LYS A 171 -3.89 13.80 -5.27
CA LYS A 171 -2.98 14.91 -5.53
C LYS A 171 -3.05 15.82 -4.31
N VAL A 172 -2.13 15.65 -3.35
CA VAL A 172 -1.94 16.62 -2.27
C VAL A 172 -1.53 17.93 -2.95
N GLY A 173 -2.46 18.86 -3.08
CA GLY A 173 -2.17 20.23 -3.45
C GLY A 173 -1.34 20.84 -2.33
N MET A 174 -0.01 20.73 -2.43
CA MET A 174 0.89 21.66 -1.77
C MET A 174 0.73 23.00 -2.50
N VAL A 175 0.04 23.94 -1.85
CA VAL A 175 0.24 25.37 -2.08
C VAL A 175 1.42 25.80 -1.21
#